data_AF-A0A662RY12-F1
#
_entry.id   AF-A0A662RY12-F1
#
_cell.length_a   1.000
_cell.length_b   1.000
_cell.length_c   1.000
_cell.angle_alpha   90.00
_cell.angle_beta   90.00
_cell.angle_gamma   90.00
#
_symmetry.space_group_name_H-M   'P 1'
#
loop_
_entity.id
_entity.type
_entity.pdbx_description
1 polymer ?
#
loop_
_entity_poly.entity_id
_entity_poly.type
_entity_poly.pdbx_seq_one_letter_code
_entity_poly.pdbx_strand_id
1 'polypeptide(L)'
;MIMMIRRRVEWSSALDNFLKQRFRELPLEELKEEIFIKYGINVPELLILHRAEELGLIEESLKDLERGKKPSYLKSQKVWLQGAETIRIEGDVKIPAKEFVPYNLIVCGDFLTEEEVLIIGGVHVKGDAIIGPRNGIGKSIVVEGNLFLGEDTIIGNCVDARGSVFVSRGVVIGFDRDGGGLVSGNIVYMERGTLEKTKIYARDGVRIVDSVSSITSFKRRLSRD
;
A
#
# COMPACT_ATOMS: atom_id res chain seq x y z
N MET A 1 -16.09 13.88 -0.21
CA MET A 1 -17.23 12.99 0.10
C MET A 1 -17.20 11.83 -0.90
N ILE A 2 -16.34 10.83 -0.65
CA ILE A 2 -16.16 9.68 -1.55
C ILE A 2 -17.26 8.67 -1.21
N MET A 3 -18.30 8.68 -2.03
CA MET A 3 -19.37 7.70 -1.98
C MET A 3 -18.87 6.42 -2.67
N MET A 4 -18.84 5.36 -1.88
CA MET A 4 -18.31 4.04 -2.21
C MET A 4 -18.98 3.40 -3.42
N ILE A 5 -18.20 3.00 -4.42
CA ILE A 5 -18.57 1.89 -5.32
C ILE A 5 -17.54 0.79 -5.15
N ARG A 6 -17.78 0.01 -4.10
CA ARG A 6 -17.10 -1.25 -3.76
C ARG A 6 -17.32 -2.25 -4.89
N ARG A 7 -16.26 -2.82 -5.46
CA ARG A 7 -16.30 -4.26 -5.77
C ARG A 7 -15.74 -4.96 -4.54
N ARG A 8 -16.58 -5.08 -3.52
CA ARG A 8 -16.25 -5.89 -2.34
C ARG A 8 -16.16 -7.32 -2.84
N VAL A 9 -15.09 -8.03 -2.50
CA VAL A 9 -15.18 -9.48 -2.40
C VAL A 9 -16.33 -9.75 -1.44
N GLU A 10 -17.41 -10.34 -1.94
CA GLU A 10 -18.55 -10.71 -1.12
C GLU A 10 -18.18 -11.97 -0.35
N TRP A 11 -17.69 -11.76 0.87
CA TRP A 11 -17.39 -12.83 1.81
C TRP A 11 -18.68 -13.55 2.19
N SER A 12 -18.86 -14.74 1.61
CA SER A 12 -19.93 -15.65 1.98
C SER A 12 -19.49 -16.53 3.14
N SER A 13 -20.45 -17.08 3.89
CA SER A 13 -20.16 -18.08 4.92
C SER A 13 -19.39 -19.29 4.37
N ALA A 14 -19.57 -19.60 3.07
CA ALA A 14 -18.83 -20.67 2.40
C ALA A 14 -17.35 -20.31 2.20
N LEU A 15 -17.04 -19.07 1.83
CA LEU A 15 -15.65 -18.57 1.74
C LEU A 15 -15.00 -18.49 3.13
N ASP A 16 -15.74 -18.01 4.13
CA ASP A 16 -15.24 -17.93 5.51
C ASP A 16 -14.93 -19.31 6.07
N ASN A 17 -15.82 -20.30 5.85
CA ASN A 17 -15.58 -21.68 6.28
C ASN A 17 -14.40 -22.30 5.53
N PHE A 18 -14.24 -21.99 4.25
CA PHE A 18 -13.08 -22.42 3.48
C PHE A 18 -11.78 -21.84 4.04
N LEU A 19 -11.72 -20.54 4.33
CA LEU A 19 -10.57 -19.92 4.98
C LEU A 19 -10.27 -20.56 6.33
N LYS A 20 -11.28 -20.76 7.18
CA LYS A 20 -11.09 -21.42 8.49
C LYS A 20 -10.47 -22.81 8.39
N GLN A 21 -10.79 -23.55 7.31
CA GLN A 21 -10.24 -24.89 7.08
C GLN A 21 -8.83 -24.86 6.49
N ARG A 22 -8.61 -24.00 5.47
CA ARG A 22 -7.42 -24.11 4.60
C ARG A 22 -6.33 -23.10 4.92
N PHE A 23 -6.63 -22.02 5.65
CA PHE A 23 -5.70 -20.91 5.87
C PHE A 23 -4.39 -21.33 6.53
N ARG A 24 -4.38 -22.38 7.35
CA ARG A 24 -3.16 -22.88 8.00
C ARG A 24 -2.43 -23.96 7.20
N GLU A 25 -3.11 -24.55 6.23
CA GLU A 25 -2.62 -25.70 5.48
C GLU A 25 -1.81 -25.27 4.26
N LEU A 26 -2.17 -24.13 3.65
CA LEU A 26 -1.64 -23.68 2.36
C LEU A 26 -0.92 -22.33 2.44
N PRO A 27 0.14 -22.09 1.63
CA PRO A 27 0.61 -20.76 1.25
C PRO A 27 -0.52 -19.85 0.76
N LEU A 28 -0.40 -18.53 0.96
CA LEU A 28 -1.40 -17.57 0.47
C LEU A 28 -1.61 -17.64 -1.05
N GLU A 29 -0.54 -17.91 -1.80
CA GLU A 29 -0.59 -18.05 -3.25
C GLU A 29 -1.44 -19.25 -3.68
N GLU A 30 -1.25 -20.40 -3.03
CA GLU A 30 -2.06 -21.61 -3.25
C GLU A 30 -3.50 -21.43 -2.75
N LEU A 31 -3.68 -20.75 -1.62
CA LEU A 31 -5.00 -20.47 -1.06
C LEU A 31 -5.82 -19.56 -2.00
N LYS A 32 -5.18 -18.55 -2.60
CA LYS A 32 -5.77 -17.70 -3.64
C LYS A 32 -6.17 -18.50 -4.87
N GLU A 33 -5.30 -19.39 -5.33
CA GLU A 33 -5.59 -20.25 -6.48
C GLU A 33 -6.78 -21.19 -6.20
N GLU A 34 -6.85 -21.80 -5.02
CA GLU A 34 -8.00 -22.61 -4.63
C GLU A 34 -9.31 -21.81 -4.53
N ILE A 35 -9.26 -20.57 -4.01
CA ILE A 35 -10.45 -19.71 -3.99
C ILE A 35 -10.94 -19.43 -5.41
N PHE A 36 -10.02 -19.14 -6.34
CA PHE A 36 -10.36 -18.91 -7.73
C PHE A 36 -10.95 -20.15 -8.39
N ILE A 37 -10.33 -21.32 -8.22
CA ILE A 37 -10.80 -22.59 -8.81
C ILE A 37 -12.19 -22.95 -8.27
N LYS A 38 -12.39 -22.82 -6.96
CA LYS A 38 -13.60 -23.32 -6.30
C LYS A 38 -14.78 -22.37 -6.37
N TYR A 39 -14.52 -21.06 -6.35
CA TYR A 39 -15.57 -20.05 -6.24
C TYR A 39 -15.62 -19.11 -7.45
N GLY A 40 -14.63 -19.17 -8.36
CA GLY A 40 -14.52 -18.24 -9.50
C GLY A 40 -14.17 -16.82 -9.09
N ILE A 41 -13.67 -16.63 -7.86
CA ILE A 41 -13.38 -15.31 -7.28
C ILE A 41 -11.87 -15.12 -7.27
N ASN A 42 -11.36 -14.10 -7.95
CA ASN A 42 -9.97 -13.69 -7.80
C ASN A 42 -9.85 -12.80 -6.57
N VAL A 43 -9.21 -13.30 -5.51
CA VAL A 43 -9.02 -12.56 -4.26
C VAL A 43 -7.53 -12.27 -4.07
N PRO A 44 -7.13 -10.99 -4.00
CA PRO A 44 -5.76 -10.61 -3.64
C PRO A 44 -5.33 -11.17 -2.28
N GLU A 45 -4.06 -11.55 -2.17
CA GLU A 45 -3.48 -12.17 -0.97
C GLU A 45 -3.68 -11.30 0.28
N LEU A 46 -3.63 -9.98 0.13
CA LEU A 46 -3.86 -9.02 1.22
C LEU A 46 -5.30 -9.03 1.73
N LEU A 47 -6.31 -9.23 0.87
CA LEU A 47 -7.70 -9.36 1.30
C LEU A 47 -7.97 -10.71 1.97
N ILE A 48 -7.29 -11.77 1.53
CA ILE A 48 -7.32 -13.07 2.21
C ILE A 48 -6.78 -12.94 3.63
N LEU A 49 -5.62 -12.27 3.79
CA LEU A 49 -5.04 -11.97 5.10
C LEU A 49 -5.99 -11.13 5.95
N HIS A 50 -6.51 -10.03 5.42
CA HIS A 50 -7.44 -9.18 6.15
C HIS A 50 -8.68 -9.95 6.62
N ARG A 51 -9.28 -10.77 5.76
CA ARG A 51 -10.43 -11.60 6.17
C ARG A 51 -10.04 -12.64 7.20
N ALA A 52 -8.87 -13.26 7.07
CA ALA A 52 -8.38 -14.21 8.05
C ALA A 52 -8.18 -13.56 9.43
N GLU A 53 -7.77 -12.29 9.49
CA GLU A 53 -7.75 -11.50 10.72
C GLU A 53 -9.15 -11.30 11.31
N GLU A 54 -10.11 -10.84 10.50
CA GLU A 54 -11.50 -10.67 10.93
C GLU A 54 -12.12 -11.98 11.47
N LEU A 55 -11.66 -13.12 10.96
CA LEU A 55 -12.06 -14.45 11.39
C LEU A 55 -11.24 -14.99 12.57
N GLY A 56 -10.30 -14.23 13.12
CA GLY A 56 -9.45 -14.63 14.25
C GLY A 56 -8.38 -15.68 13.93
N LEU A 57 -8.12 -15.94 12.64
CA LEU A 57 -7.18 -16.97 12.19
C LEU A 57 -5.72 -16.54 12.31
N ILE A 58 -5.48 -15.23 12.33
CA ILE A 58 -4.14 -14.66 12.48
C ILE A 58 -3.69 -14.67 13.95
N GLU A 59 -4.58 -14.48 14.92
CA GLU A 59 -4.21 -14.31 16.33
C GLU A 59 -3.48 -15.53 16.92
N GLU A 60 -3.88 -16.74 16.57
CA GLU A 60 -3.15 -17.96 16.94
C GLU A 60 -1.80 -18.09 16.22
N SER A 61 -1.72 -17.58 14.99
CA SER A 61 -0.48 -17.56 14.22
C SER A 61 0.49 -16.49 14.71
N LEU A 62 -0.01 -15.42 15.34
CA LEU A 62 0.79 -14.44 16.08
C LEU A 62 1.43 -15.07 17.31
N LYS A 63 0.74 -15.97 18.03
CA LYS A 63 1.32 -16.75 19.13
C LYS A 63 2.43 -17.70 18.65
N ASP A 64 2.30 -18.25 17.45
CA ASP A 64 3.35 -19.06 16.84
C ASP A 64 4.54 -18.20 16.37
N LEU A 65 4.30 -16.98 15.88
CA LEU A 65 5.32 -15.97 15.58
C LEU A 65 6.07 -15.48 16.82
N GLU A 66 5.37 -15.25 17.94
CA GLU A 66 5.97 -14.95 19.26
C GLU A 66 6.89 -16.07 19.74
N ARG A 67 6.65 -17.31 19.30
CA ARG A 67 7.48 -18.49 19.57
C ARG A 67 8.56 -18.73 18.51
N GLY A 68 8.77 -17.77 17.59
CA GLY A 68 9.79 -17.85 16.53
C GLY A 68 9.48 -18.84 15.41
N LYS A 69 8.22 -19.30 15.27
CA LYS A 69 7.81 -20.22 14.21
C LYS A 69 7.07 -19.48 13.10
N LYS A 70 7.64 -19.48 11.89
CA LYS A 70 7.03 -18.91 10.68
C LYS A 70 5.77 -19.72 10.30
N PRO A 71 4.56 -19.12 10.28
CA PRO A 71 3.35 -19.81 9.85
C PRO A 71 3.47 -20.26 8.39
N SER A 72 2.93 -21.45 8.09
CA SER A 72 3.03 -22.10 6.77
C SER A 72 2.54 -21.23 5.62
N TYR A 73 1.51 -20.43 5.85
CA TYR A 73 0.87 -19.61 4.82
C TYR A 73 1.66 -18.34 4.44
N LEU A 74 2.68 -17.98 5.23
CA LEU A 74 3.63 -16.89 4.93
C LEU A 74 4.96 -17.42 4.37
N LYS A 75 5.06 -18.72 4.07
CA LYS A 75 6.33 -19.37 3.69
C LYS A 75 6.91 -18.91 2.35
N SER A 76 6.22 -18.10 1.55
CA SER A 76 6.90 -17.44 0.43
C SER A 76 8.08 -16.62 0.99
N GLN A 77 9.26 -16.79 0.41
CA GLN A 77 10.51 -16.20 0.94
C GLN A 77 10.48 -14.66 0.96
N LYS A 78 9.50 -14.08 0.25
CA LYS A 78 9.33 -12.64 0.11
C LYS A 78 8.59 -11.99 1.27
N VAL A 79 7.63 -12.65 1.93
CA VAL A 79 6.79 -11.97 2.93
C VAL A 79 7.11 -12.43 4.36
N TRP A 80 7.27 -11.48 5.26
CA TRP A 80 7.59 -11.65 6.67
C TRP A 80 6.69 -10.77 7.53
N LEU A 81 5.95 -11.35 8.48
CA LEU A 81 5.35 -10.53 9.54
C LEU A 81 6.46 -10.10 10.50
N GLN A 82 6.67 -8.79 10.62
CA GLN A 82 7.65 -8.20 11.54
C GLN A 82 7.01 -7.85 12.90
N GLY A 83 5.68 -7.97 13.00
CA GLY A 83 4.87 -7.78 14.22
C GLY A 83 3.38 -7.96 13.89
N ALA A 84 2.50 -7.79 14.88
CA ALA A 84 1.05 -8.00 14.72
C ALA A 84 0.41 -7.13 13.61
N GLU A 85 0.96 -5.95 13.34
CA GLU A 85 0.40 -5.00 12.39
C GLU A 85 1.34 -4.61 11.23
N THR A 86 2.47 -5.32 11.03
CA THR A 86 3.46 -4.94 10.01
C THR A 86 3.88 -6.12 9.13
N ILE A 87 3.67 -5.94 7.83
CA ILE A 87 4.11 -6.87 6.79
C ILE A 87 5.37 -6.31 6.13
N ARG A 88 6.46 -7.08 6.20
CA ARG A 88 7.70 -6.84 5.46
C ARG A 88 7.73 -7.71 4.20
N ILE A 89 8.06 -7.11 3.06
CA ILE A 89 8.07 -7.75 1.74
C ILE A 89 9.46 -7.54 1.11
N GLU A 90 10.14 -8.62 0.76
CA GLU A 90 11.39 -8.63 0.00
C GLU A 90 11.08 -8.52 -1.49
N GLY A 91 11.61 -7.47 -2.12
CA GLY A 91 11.37 -7.13 -3.52
C GLY A 91 10.21 -6.18 -3.74
N ASP A 92 9.79 -6.08 -5.00
CA ASP A 92 8.81 -5.11 -5.45
C ASP A 92 7.37 -5.55 -5.15
N VAL A 93 6.49 -4.58 -4.96
CA VAL A 93 5.09 -4.81 -4.63
C VAL A 93 4.20 -3.94 -5.51
N LYS A 94 3.19 -4.57 -6.10
CA LYS A 94 2.08 -3.89 -6.77
C LYS A 94 0.78 -4.23 -6.05
N ILE A 95 0.08 -3.21 -5.57
CA ILE A 95 -1.27 -3.33 -5.03
C ILE A 95 -2.28 -3.00 -6.15
N PRO A 96 -3.14 -3.96 -6.53
CA PRO A 96 -4.19 -3.74 -7.52
C PRO A 96 -5.17 -2.63 -7.13
N ALA A 97 -5.97 -2.18 -8.09
CA ALA A 97 -6.95 -1.14 -7.85
C ALA A 97 -8.01 -1.58 -6.82
N LYS A 98 -8.51 -0.62 -6.02
CA LYS A 98 -9.62 -0.78 -5.06
C LYS A 98 -9.34 -1.69 -3.88
N GLU A 99 -8.06 -1.94 -3.60
CA GLU A 99 -7.64 -2.77 -2.49
C GLU A 99 -7.71 -2.08 -1.14
N PHE A 100 -7.86 -2.90 -0.09
CA PHE A 100 -7.83 -2.44 1.28
C PHE A 100 -6.71 -3.16 2.05
N VAL A 101 -5.81 -2.37 2.65
CA VAL A 101 -4.68 -2.88 3.42
C VAL A 101 -4.76 -2.34 4.85
N PRO A 102 -5.12 -3.18 5.83
CA PRO A 102 -5.26 -2.75 7.22
C PRO A 102 -3.90 -2.60 7.94
N TYR A 103 -2.80 -3.07 7.34
CA TYR A 103 -1.50 -3.18 7.97
C TYR A 103 -0.52 -2.08 7.57
N ASN A 104 0.56 -1.96 8.33
CA ASN A 104 1.76 -1.26 7.90
C ASN A 104 2.55 -2.14 6.91
N LEU A 105 3.19 -1.50 5.93
CA LEU A 105 4.00 -2.17 4.91
C LEU A 105 5.46 -1.73 5.00
N ILE A 106 6.39 -2.69 4.92
CA ILE A 106 7.81 -2.45 4.69
C ILE A 106 8.19 -3.17 3.40
N VAL A 107 8.39 -2.44 2.31
CA VAL A 107 8.72 -2.96 0.98
C VAL A 107 10.21 -2.75 0.73
N CYS A 108 10.96 -3.84 0.51
CA CYS A 108 12.41 -3.78 0.30
C CYS A 108 12.82 -3.55 -1.16
N GLY A 109 11.87 -3.48 -2.08
CA GLY A 109 12.03 -3.02 -3.46
C GLY A 109 11.14 -1.82 -3.76
N ASP A 110 10.66 -1.74 -5.01
CA ASP A 110 9.75 -0.71 -5.50
C ASP A 110 8.31 -0.96 -5.07
N PHE A 111 7.52 0.11 -4.91
CA PHE A 111 6.13 0.02 -4.47
C PHE A 111 5.20 0.72 -5.46
N LEU A 112 4.16 0.03 -5.90
CA LEU A 112 3.14 0.57 -6.79
C LEU A 112 1.76 0.31 -6.22
N THR A 113 0.91 1.32 -6.21
CA THR A 113 -0.54 1.14 -6.11
C THR A 113 -1.19 1.56 -7.41
N GLU A 114 -2.22 0.83 -7.82
CA GLU A 114 -3.14 1.32 -8.86
C GLU A 114 -4.10 2.37 -8.26
N GLU A 115 -5.32 2.50 -8.77
CA GLU A 115 -6.28 3.50 -8.30
C GLU A 115 -7.14 3.02 -7.12
N GLU A 116 -7.60 3.94 -6.28
CA GLU A 116 -8.61 3.70 -5.24
C GLU A 116 -8.23 2.67 -4.14
N VAL A 117 -6.94 2.43 -3.94
CA VAL A 117 -6.38 1.67 -2.81
C VAL A 117 -6.44 2.49 -1.52
N LEU A 118 -6.85 1.83 -0.44
CA LEU A 118 -6.82 2.37 0.92
C LEU A 118 -5.88 1.53 1.81
N ILE A 119 -4.83 2.17 2.31
CA ILE A 119 -3.89 1.59 3.26
C ILE A 119 -4.09 2.31 4.60
N ILE A 120 -4.46 1.60 5.67
CA ILE A 120 -4.65 2.20 6.99
C ILE A 120 -3.32 2.48 7.68
N GLY A 121 -2.36 1.56 7.51
CA GLY A 121 -1.03 1.66 8.10
C GLY A 121 -0.11 2.67 7.42
N GLY A 122 1.11 2.76 7.93
CA GLY A 122 2.22 3.46 7.28
C GLY A 122 2.88 2.58 6.23
N VAL A 123 3.53 3.20 5.26
CA VAL A 123 4.26 2.51 4.19
C VAL A 123 5.72 2.95 4.22
N HIS A 124 6.63 1.99 4.30
CA HIS A 124 8.07 2.21 4.17
C HIS A 124 8.57 1.49 2.92
N VAL A 125 9.25 2.19 2.02
CA VAL A 125 9.71 1.66 0.73
C VAL A 125 11.20 1.94 0.57
N LYS A 126 12.00 0.92 0.32
CA LYS A 126 13.45 1.08 0.03
C LYS A 126 13.72 1.51 -1.41
N GLY A 127 12.87 1.12 -2.34
CA GLY A 127 12.95 1.51 -3.73
C GLY A 127 12.22 2.82 -4.02
N ASP A 128 11.83 2.92 -5.28
CA ASP A 128 10.97 3.93 -5.85
C ASP A 128 9.48 3.61 -5.51
N ALA A 129 8.64 4.63 -5.34
CA ALA A 129 7.22 4.45 -5.02
C ALA A 129 6.29 5.21 -5.97
N ILE A 130 5.22 4.58 -6.42
CA ILE A 130 4.12 5.18 -7.18
C ILE A 130 2.83 4.89 -6.42
N ILE A 131 2.22 5.96 -5.94
CA ILE A 131 0.85 5.91 -5.44
C ILE A 131 -0.05 6.38 -6.59
N GLY A 132 -0.88 5.48 -7.12
CA GLY A 132 -1.83 5.81 -8.19
C GLY A 132 -2.88 6.86 -7.77
N PRO A 133 -3.86 7.17 -8.63
CA PRO A 133 -4.86 8.19 -8.33
C PRO A 133 -5.89 7.74 -7.28
N ARG A 134 -6.47 8.69 -6.57
CA ARG A 134 -7.57 8.51 -5.60
C ARG A 134 -7.27 7.50 -4.48
N ASN A 135 -6.00 7.36 -4.13
CA ASN A 135 -5.56 6.48 -3.05
C ASN A 135 -5.64 7.15 -1.68
N GLY A 136 -5.72 6.35 -0.62
CA GLY A 136 -5.64 6.79 0.76
C GLY A 136 -4.53 6.05 1.52
N ILE A 137 -3.66 6.78 2.22
CA ILE A 137 -2.73 6.24 3.20
C ILE A 137 -3.06 6.88 4.55
N GLY A 138 -3.50 6.10 5.52
CA GLY A 138 -4.00 6.58 6.81
C GLY A 138 -2.93 7.15 7.73
N LYS A 139 -1.65 6.75 7.53
CA LYS A 139 -0.50 7.26 8.30
C LYS A 139 0.51 7.93 7.36
N SER A 140 1.81 7.68 7.59
CA SER A 140 2.91 8.26 6.83
C SER A 140 3.39 7.32 5.73
N ILE A 141 4.00 7.90 4.69
CA ILE A 141 4.79 7.16 3.71
C ILE A 141 6.24 7.64 3.75
N VAL A 142 7.16 6.68 3.83
CA VAL A 142 8.61 6.90 3.81
C VAL A 142 9.22 6.15 2.63
N VAL A 143 9.98 6.83 1.79
CA VAL A 143 10.53 6.28 0.54
C VAL A 143 12.03 6.62 0.42
N GLU A 144 12.90 5.62 0.28
CA GLU A 144 14.33 5.90 0.06
C GLU A 144 14.64 6.31 -1.38
N GLY A 145 13.79 5.93 -2.35
CA GLY A 145 13.84 6.40 -3.73
C GLY A 145 12.99 7.66 -3.98
N ASN A 146 12.53 7.79 -5.22
CA ASN A 146 11.60 8.83 -5.64
C ASN A 146 10.15 8.40 -5.34
N LEU A 147 9.28 9.38 -5.11
CA LEU A 147 7.87 9.14 -4.84
C LEU A 147 7.00 9.90 -5.83
N PHE A 148 6.11 9.18 -6.52
CA PHE A 148 5.05 9.76 -7.33
C PHE A 148 3.70 9.63 -6.60
N LEU A 149 3.01 10.75 -6.42
CA LEU A 149 1.66 10.82 -5.85
C LEU A 149 0.68 11.21 -6.96
N GLY A 150 -0.17 10.25 -7.32
CA GLY A 150 -1.21 10.42 -8.33
C GLY A 150 -2.34 11.32 -7.85
N GLU A 151 -3.15 11.75 -8.82
CA GLU A 151 -4.23 12.72 -8.62
C GLU A 151 -5.13 12.36 -7.44
N ASP A 152 -5.53 13.36 -6.66
CA ASP A 152 -6.44 13.22 -5.52
C ASP A 152 -6.02 12.19 -4.45
N THR A 153 -4.74 11.83 -4.38
CA THR A 153 -4.22 10.97 -3.31
C THR A 153 -4.26 11.70 -1.98
N ILE A 154 -4.66 11.00 -0.93
CA ILE A 154 -4.76 11.54 0.42
C ILE A 154 -3.80 10.77 1.34
N ILE A 155 -2.95 11.51 2.07
CA ILE A 155 -2.01 10.96 3.04
C ILE A 155 -2.27 11.61 4.40
N GLY A 156 -2.51 10.78 5.41
CA GLY A 156 -2.89 11.13 6.78
C GLY A 156 -1.95 12.12 7.43
N ASN A 157 -0.68 11.75 7.47
CA ASN A 157 0.31 12.47 8.24
C ASN A 157 1.39 13.07 7.33
N CYS A 158 2.52 12.40 7.16
CA CYS A 158 3.66 12.94 6.44
C CYS A 158 4.12 12.08 5.26
N VAL A 159 4.77 12.77 4.33
CA VAL A 159 5.55 12.19 3.25
C VAL A 159 7.01 12.49 3.53
N ASP A 160 7.84 11.48 3.52
CA ASP A 160 9.30 11.62 3.57
C ASP A 160 9.92 10.79 2.44
N ALA A 161 10.54 11.46 1.47
CA ALA A 161 11.28 10.79 0.41
C ALA A 161 12.71 11.29 0.36
N ARG A 162 13.70 10.38 0.30
CA ARG A 162 15.10 10.79 0.05
C ARG A 162 15.32 11.25 -1.39
N GLY A 163 14.55 10.71 -2.34
CA GLY A 163 14.57 11.12 -3.75
C GLY A 163 13.72 12.37 -4.02
N SER A 164 13.33 12.56 -5.28
CA SER A 164 12.37 13.61 -5.66
C SER A 164 10.94 13.16 -5.36
N VAL A 165 10.06 14.12 -5.07
CA VAL A 165 8.62 13.88 -4.93
C VAL A 165 7.87 14.57 -6.06
N PHE A 166 6.97 13.83 -6.70
CA PHE A 166 6.12 14.29 -7.79
C PHE A 166 4.68 14.29 -7.32
N VAL A 167 4.03 15.45 -7.34
CA VAL A 167 2.71 15.66 -6.75
C VAL A 167 1.73 16.09 -7.82
N SER A 168 0.83 15.19 -8.20
CA SER A 168 -0.28 15.50 -9.11
C SER A 168 -1.36 16.35 -8.43
N ARG A 169 -2.25 16.93 -9.25
CA ARG A 169 -3.40 17.73 -8.80
C ARG A 169 -4.21 17.05 -7.71
N GLY A 170 -4.70 17.84 -6.75
CA GLY A 170 -5.65 17.39 -5.74
C GLY A 170 -5.07 16.54 -4.62
N VAL A 171 -3.76 16.25 -4.65
CA VAL A 171 -3.09 15.55 -3.54
C VAL A 171 -3.19 16.37 -2.26
N VAL A 172 -3.53 15.68 -1.18
CA VAL A 172 -3.61 16.21 0.18
C VAL A 172 -2.65 15.44 1.08
N ILE A 173 -1.77 16.15 1.79
CA ILE A 173 -0.86 15.59 2.80
C ILE A 173 -1.06 16.35 4.10
N GLY A 174 -1.32 15.60 5.17
CA GLY A 174 -1.68 16.16 6.45
C GLY A 174 -3.13 16.59 6.41
N PHE A 175 -4.03 15.72 6.88
CA PHE A 175 -5.43 16.08 7.09
C PHE A 175 -5.80 15.90 8.57
N ASP A 176 -6.72 16.73 9.05
CA ASP A 176 -7.17 16.78 10.46
C ASP A 176 -6.14 17.37 11.46
N ARG A 177 -6.30 17.07 12.76
CA ARG A 177 -5.56 17.68 13.89
C ARG A 177 -4.09 17.27 14.00
N ASP A 178 -3.68 16.20 13.32
CA ASP A 178 -2.33 15.64 13.43
C ASP A 178 -1.28 16.46 12.68
N GLY A 179 -1.73 17.34 11.78
CA GLY A 179 -0.85 18.09 10.88
C GLY A 179 -0.18 17.18 9.87
N GLY A 180 0.80 17.71 9.16
CA GLY A 180 1.54 16.95 8.17
C GLY A 180 2.54 17.80 7.41
N GLY A 181 3.38 17.13 6.65
CA GLY A 181 4.40 17.77 5.85
C GLY A 181 4.95 16.84 4.77
N LEU A 182 5.52 17.45 3.76
CA LEU A 182 6.23 16.78 2.69
C LEU A 182 7.71 17.13 2.84
N VAL A 183 8.54 16.12 3.04
CA VAL A 183 10.00 16.22 3.02
C VAL A 183 10.52 15.51 1.78
N SER A 184 11.35 16.20 1.02
CA SER A 184 12.07 15.66 -0.13
C SER A 184 13.56 15.92 0.06
N GLY A 185 14.35 14.86 -0.05
CA GLY A 185 15.80 14.93 -0.08
C GLY A 185 16.34 15.53 -1.37
N ASN A 186 15.49 15.83 -2.36
CA ASN A 186 15.87 16.45 -3.63
C ASN A 186 14.85 17.56 -3.98
N ILE A 187 14.24 17.51 -5.17
CA ILE A 187 13.26 18.47 -5.66
C ILE A 187 11.85 17.97 -5.35
N VAL A 188 10.92 18.89 -5.10
CA VAL A 188 9.49 18.62 -5.18
C VAL A 188 8.95 19.20 -6.47
N TYR A 189 8.41 18.35 -7.34
CA TYR A 189 7.66 18.77 -8.52
C TYR A 189 6.18 18.69 -8.18
N MET A 190 5.46 19.78 -8.38
CA MET A 190 4.04 19.80 -8.05
C MET A 190 3.23 20.50 -9.12
N GLU A 191 2.07 19.93 -9.45
CA GLU A 191 1.12 20.59 -10.34
C GLU A 191 0.49 21.79 -9.63
N ARG A 192 0.10 22.81 -10.40
CA ARG A 192 -0.49 24.03 -9.84
C ARG A 192 -1.77 23.72 -9.04
N GLY A 193 -1.90 24.33 -7.86
CA GLY A 193 -3.08 24.17 -6.99
C GLY A 193 -3.04 22.93 -6.09
N THR A 194 -1.85 22.38 -5.83
CA THR A 194 -1.65 21.26 -4.88
C THR A 194 -1.08 21.75 -3.57
N LEU A 195 -1.31 21.01 -2.48
CA LEU A 195 -0.63 21.16 -1.19
C LEU A 195 -0.68 22.57 -0.54
N GLU A 196 -1.76 23.33 -0.75
CA GLU A 196 -1.86 24.75 -0.37
C GLU A 196 -1.55 25.06 1.11
N LYS A 197 -1.82 24.11 2.02
CA LYS A 197 -1.60 24.27 3.48
C LYS A 197 -0.52 23.35 4.03
N THR A 198 0.06 22.49 3.20
CA THR A 198 1.05 21.50 3.63
C THR A 198 2.41 22.17 3.75
N LYS A 199 3.14 21.90 4.84
CA LYS A 199 4.53 22.34 4.97
C LYS A 199 5.41 21.50 4.05
N ILE A 200 6.16 22.16 3.16
CA ILE A 200 7.03 21.49 2.21
C ILE A 200 8.48 21.86 2.52
N TYR A 201 9.33 20.85 2.72
CA TYR A 201 10.77 20.97 2.74
C TYR A 201 11.34 20.16 1.57
N ALA A 202 12.13 20.83 0.73
CA ALA A 202 12.79 20.19 -0.41
C ALA A 202 14.23 20.70 -0.46
N ARG A 203 15.21 19.79 -0.39
CA ARG A 203 16.63 20.17 -0.36
C ARG A 203 17.01 21.06 -1.55
N ASP A 204 16.55 20.67 -2.73
CA ASP A 204 16.93 21.28 -4.00
C ASP A 204 15.78 22.16 -4.56
N GLY A 205 14.80 22.47 -3.71
CA GLY A 205 13.70 23.41 -3.98
C GLY A 205 12.41 22.78 -4.52
N VAL A 206 11.42 23.63 -4.75
CA VAL A 206 10.09 23.27 -5.24
C VAL A 206 9.90 23.82 -6.65
N ARG A 207 9.37 23.00 -7.56
CA ARG A 207 9.09 23.35 -8.96
C ARG A 207 7.63 23.15 -9.28
N ILE A 208 6.96 24.23 -9.67
CA ILE A 208 5.61 24.16 -10.20
C ILE A 208 5.69 23.76 -11.67
N VAL A 209 4.94 22.74 -12.07
CA VAL A 209 4.90 22.23 -13.44
C VAL A 209 3.46 22.13 -13.94
N ASP A 210 3.28 22.13 -15.26
CA ASP A 210 1.93 21.96 -15.86
C ASP A 210 1.42 20.54 -15.69
N SER A 211 2.31 19.55 -15.85
CA SER A 211 2.03 18.18 -15.46
C SER A 211 3.27 17.47 -14.94
N VAL A 212 3.13 16.73 -13.83
CA VAL A 212 4.21 15.85 -13.34
C VAL A 212 4.40 14.62 -14.24
N SER A 213 3.38 14.25 -15.03
CA SER A 213 3.46 13.12 -15.96
C SER A 213 4.38 13.38 -17.15
N SER A 214 4.61 14.63 -17.54
CA SER A 214 5.45 15.00 -18.68
C SER A 214 6.95 15.00 -18.35
N ILE A 215 7.30 15.10 -17.07
CA ILE A 215 8.69 15.15 -16.59
C ILE A 215 9.15 13.82 -15.99
N THR A 216 8.25 12.85 -15.84
CA THR A 216 8.55 11.55 -15.23
C THR A 216 8.67 10.48 -16.32
N SER A 217 9.87 9.90 -16.47
CA SER A 217 10.04 8.61 -17.16
C SER A 217 9.57 7.42 -16.30
N PHE A 218 9.24 7.69 -15.03
CA PHE A 218 8.89 6.76 -13.96
C PHE A 218 7.75 5.79 -14.33
N LYS A 219 6.73 6.26 -15.07
CA LYS A 219 5.63 5.41 -15.57
C LYS A 219 6.08 4.25 -16.47
N ARG A 220 7.25 4.32 -17.11
CA ARG A 220 7.71 3.29 -18.06
C ARG A 220 8.43 2.11 -17.42
N ARG A 221 8.84 2.18 -16.15
CA ARG A 221 9.62 1.10 -15.49
C ARG A 221 8.76 -0.04 -14.97
N LEU A 222 7.56 0.23 -14.46
CA LEU A 222 6.70 -0.77 -13.78
C LEU A 222 5.55 -1.31 -14.65
N SER A 223 5.43 -0.87 -15.91
CA SER A 223 4.50 -1.45 -16.89
C SER A 223 5.15 -2.58 -17.72
N ARG A 224 6.38 -2.96 -17.38
CA ARG A 224 7.09 -4.10 -17.96
C ARG A 224 7.18 -5.15 -16.87
N ASP A 225 6.08 -5.86 -16.64
CA ASP A 225 6.00 -7.24 -16.13
C ASP A 225 4.55 -7.70 -16.21
#